data_AF-A0A935ITU8-F1
#
_entry.id   AF-A0A935ITU8-F1
#
_cell.length_a   1.000
_cell.length_b   1.000
_cell.length_c   1.000
_cell.angle_alpha   90.00
_cell.angle_beta   90.00
_cell.angle_gamma   90.00
#
_symmetry.space_group_name_H-M   'P 1'
#
loop_
_entity.id
_entity.type
_entity.pdbx_description
1 polymer ?
#
loop_
_entity_poly.entity_id
_entity_poly.type
_entity_poly.pdbx_seq_one_letter_code
_entity_poly.pdbx_strand_id
1 'polypeptide(L)'
;MTFKKIWGEEFMLKDSLSKRKWKITDGQRTIAGFNCRKAIWVENDSSRVYAWYADEIVPGFGPESFNGLPGLILGLASEDGGTIYFAKKVEVIQPKPEVFQLPKTKKKPLKTAEFREQLAKQYGKEKWGKAMLLNNFGGVN
;
A
#
# COMPACT_ATOMS: atom_id res chain seq x y z
N MET A 1 -2.85 7.50 2.87
CA MET A 1 -3.63 8.67 2.42
C MET A 1 -3.26 8.90 0.98
N THR A 2 -4.25 9.01 0.10
CA THR A 2 -4.05 8.99 -1.34
C THR A 2 -4.70 10.23 -1.93
N PHE A 3 -3.97 10.94 -2.78
CA PHE A 3 -4.56 12.03 -3.57
C PHE A 3 -5.13 11.43 -4.85
N LYS A 4 -6.44 11.55 -5.05
CA LYS A 4 -7.08 11.21 -6.32
C LYS A 4 -7.56 12.48 -7.00
N LYS A 5 -7.10 12.69 -8.23
CA LYS A 5 -7.58 13.78 -9.08
C LYS A 5 -8.76 13.27 -9.90
N ILE A 6 -9.91 13.90 -9.74
CA ILE A 6 -11.14 13.57 -10.46
C ILE A 6 -11.67 14.87 -11.09
N TRP A 7 -11.73 14.92 -12.42
CA TRP A 7 -12.16 16.08 -13.21
C TRP A 7 -11.59 17.43 -12.77
N GLY A 8 -10.29 17.46 -12.49
CA GLY A 8 -9.59 18.69 -12.09
C GLY A 8 -9.72 19.05 -10.61
N GLU A 9 -10.58 18.36 -9.86
CA GLU A 9 -10.64 18.48 -8.42
C GLU A 9 -9.77 17.41 -7.75
N GLU A 10 -8.91 17.85 -6.82
CA GLU A 10 -8.09 16.95 -6.01
C GLU A 10 -8.83 16.59 -4.71
N PHE A 11 -8.98 15.29 -4.49
CA PHE A 11 -9.60 14.74 -3.29
C PHE A 11 -8.55 14.00 -2.46
N MET A 12 -8.52 14.32 -1.17
CA MET A 12 -7.65 13.67 -0.20
C MET A 12 -8.42 12.50 0.43
N LEU A 13 -8.06 11.28 0.03
CA LEU A 13 -8.70 10.06 0.51
C LEU A 13 -7.92 9.43 1.66
N LYS A 14 -8.63 9.20 2.76
CA LYS A 14 -8.10 8.47 3.91
C LYS A 14 -8.55 7.01 3.86
N ASP A 15 -7.77 6.20 3.16
CA ASP A 15 -7.92 4.75 3.14
C ASP A 15 -7.26 4.08 4.35
N SER A 16 -7.87 2.99 4.80
CA SER A 16 -7.23 2.03 5.70
C SER A 16 -6.32 1.09 4.91
N LEU A 17 -5.10 0.85 5.38
CA LEU A 17 -4.22 -0.16 4.79
C LEU A 17 -4.86 -1.55 4.91
N SER A 18 -4.85 -2.32 3.83
CA SER A 18 -5.31 -3.71 3.83
C SER A 18 -4.48 -4.53 4.82
N LYS A 19 -5.11 -5.05 5.87
CA LYS A 19 -4.43 -5.87 6.88
C LYS A 19 -4.12 -7.25 6.29
N ARG A 20 -2.84 -7.50 6.00
CA ARG A 20 -2.36 -8.81 5.52
C ARG A 20 -2.01 -9.70 6.71
N LYS A 21 -2.46 -10.95 6.69
CA LYS A 21 -2.17 -11.95 7.73
C LYS A 21 -0.85 -12.63 7.42
N TRP A 22 0.25 -12.06 7.92
CA TRP A 22 1.59 -12.62 7.77
C TRP A 22 1.82 -13.76 8.78
N LYS A 23 2.40 -14.87 8.30
CA LYS A 23 2.96 -15.94 9.12
C LYS A 23 4.47 -15.79 9.18
N ILE A 24 4.99 -15.35 10.33
CA ILE A 24 6.42 -15.22 10.57
C ILE A 24 7.01 -16.63 10.72
N THR A 25 8.17 -16.85 10.12
CA THR A 25 8.92 -18.12 10.16
C THR A 25 10.33 -17.84 10.69
N ASP A 26 11.01 -18.85 11.24
CA ASP A 26 12.37 -18.72 11.78
C ASP A 26 13.49 -18.59 10.72
N GLY A 27 13.13 -18.52 9.44
CA GLY A 27 14.10 -18.33 8.37
C GLY A 27 14.73 -16.94 8.45
N GLN A 28 16.05 -16.88 8.59
CA GLN A 28 16.82 -15.62 8.59
C GLN A 28 17.71 -15.54 7.34
N ARG A 29 17.91 -14.32 6.84
CA ARG A 29 18.81 -14.04 5.72
C ARG A 29 19.33 -12.62 5.83
N THR A 30 20.61 -12.41 5.52
CA THR A 30 21.18 -11.07 5.41
C THR A 30 20.88 -10.45 4.04
N ILE A 31 20.23 -9.28 4.01
CA ILE A 31 19.92 -8.53 2.77
C ILE A 31 20.40 -7.09 2.97
N ALA A 32 21.20 -6.58 2.01
CA ALA A 32 21.77 -5.23 2.06
C ALA A 32 22.51 -4.90 3.39
N GLY A 33 23.05 -5.91 4.07
CA GLY A 33 23.76 -5.77 5.34
C GLY A 33 22.90 -5.90 6.60
N PHE A 34 21.59 -6.09 6.48
CA PHE A 34 20.66 -6.20 7.62
C PHE A 34 20.17 -7.63 7.82
N ASN A 35 19.95 -8.03 9.08
CA ASN A 35 19.35 -9.33 9.38
C ASN A 35 17.85 -9.29 9.08
N CYS A 36 17.41 -10.11 8.13
CA CYS A 36 16.01 -10.14 7.71
C CYS A 36 15.34 -11.46 8.10
N ARG A 37 14.15 -11.38 8.70
CA ARG A 37 13.32 -12.54 9.01
C ARG A 37 12.34 -12.81 7.88
N LYS A 38 12.08 -14.09 7.61
CA LYS A 38 11.13 -14.54 6.60
C LYS A 38 9.71 -14.51 7.14
N ALA A 39 8.81 -13.89 6.37
CA ALA A 39 7.38 -13.95 6.57
C ALA A 39 6.69 -14.48 5.32
N ILE A 40 5.57 -15.16 5.50
CA ILE A 40 4.78 -15.74 4.42
C ILE A 40 3.38 -15.15 4.50
N TRP A 41 2.88 -14.63 3.40
CA TRP A 41 1.48 -14.25 3.26
C TRP A 41 0.82 -15.13 2.21
N VAL A 42 -0.34 -15.66 2.55
CA VAL A 42 -1.18 -16.44 1.64
C VAL A 42 -2.24 -15.49 1.10
N GLU A 43 -2.16 -15.17 -0.19
CA GLU A 43 -3.13 -14.28 -0.84
C GLU A 43 -4.43 -15.04 -1.13
N ASN A 44 -4.29 -16.23 -1.72
CA ASN A 44 -5.35 -17.18 -2.06
C ASN A 44 -4.82 -18.61 -1.84
N ASP A 45 -5.68 -19.64 -1.83
CA ASP A 45 -5.30 -21.04 -1.57
C ASP A 45 -4.16 -21.59 -2.47
N SER A 46 -3.89 -20.94 -3.62
CA SER A 46 -2.86 -21.35 -4.59
C SER A 46 -1.68 -20.37 -4.72
N SER A 47 -1.67 -19.23 -4.03
CA SER A 47 -0.62 -18.20 -4.21
C SER A 47 -0.05 -17.73 -2.88
N ARG A 48 1.27 -17.92 -2.72
CA ARG A 48 2.03 -17.47 -1.55
C ARG A 48 3.01 -16.37 -1.93
N VAL A 49 3.16 -15.39 -1.04
CA VAL A 49 4.20 -14.37 -1.14
C VAL A 49 5.15 -14.51 0.03
N TYR A 50 6.43 -14.55 -0.28
CA TYR A 50 7.52 -14.59 0.67
C TYR A 50 8.09 -13.19 0.82
N ALA A 51 8.11 -12.68 2.05
CA ALA A 51 8.74 -11.40 2.38
C ALA A 51 9.90 -11.61 3.34
N TRP A 52 10.95 -10.81 3.20
CA TRP A 52 12.07 -10.72 4.14
C TRP A 52 12.11 -9.31 4.68
N TYR A 53 11.93 -9.17 6.00
CA TYR A 53 11.88 -7.87 6.67
C TYR A 53 12.97 -7.73 7.72
N ALA A 54 13.53 -6.52 7.85
CA ALA A 54 14.49 -6.16 8.87
C ALA A 54 13.77 -5.51 10.05
N ASP A 55 13.75 -6.17 11.21
CA ASP A 55 13.16 -5.66 12.46
C ASP A 55 13.93 -4.46 13.04
N GLU A 56 15.20 -4.33 12.67
CA GLU A 56 16.06 -3.19 13.02
C GLU A 56 15.60 -1.86 12.37
N ILE A 57 14.85 -1.92 11.27
CA ILE A 57 14.40 -0.73 10.51
C ILE A 57 12.89 -0.57 10.65
N VAL A 58 12.47 0.33 11.53
CA VAL A 58 11.07 0.75 11.70
C VAL A 58 10.88 2.04 10.88
N PRO A 59 9.83 2.18 10.03
CA PRO A 59 8.54 1.49 10.06
C PRO A 59 8.35 0.31 9.07
N GLY A 60 7.36 -0.53 9.39
CA GLY A 60 6.95 -1.74 8.67
C GLY A 60 6.32 -1.55 7.29
N PHE A 61 7.12 -1.09 6.32
CA PHE A 61 6.70 -0.88 4.93
C PHE A 61 7.55 -1.68 3.95
N GLY A 62 7.06 -1.86 2.74
CA GLY A 62 7.71 -2.63 1.70
C GLY A 62 7.41 -2.12 0.31
N PRO A 63 8.02 -2.76 -0.72
CA PRO A 63 7.66 -2.50 -2.12
C PRO A 63 6.16 -2.76 -2.33
N GLU A 64 5.57 -2.15 -3.37
CA GLU A 64 4.19 -2.43 -3.84
C GLU A 64 3.10 -2.51 -2.75
N SER A 65 3.05 -1.53 -1.85
CA SER A 65 2.06 -1.46 -0.77
C SER A 65 2.07 -2.67 0.19
N PHE A 66 3.10 -3.53 0.16
CA PHE A 66 3.30 -4.58 1.14
C PHE A 66 3.61 -3.93 2.49
N ASN A 67 2.81 -4.24 3.50
CA ASN A 67 2.90 -3.66 4.84
C ASN A 67 2.37 -4.65 5.90
N GLY A 68 2.51 -4.30 7.18
CA GLY A 68 1.98 -5.09 8.29
C GLY A 68 2.98 -6.04 8.95
N LEU A 69 4.26 -5.93 8.59
CA LEU A 69 5.37 -6.56 9.30
C LEU A 69 5.99 -5.56 10.30
N PRO A 70 6.63 -6.02 11.38
CA PRO A 70 7.17 -5.11 12.41
C PRO A 70 8.39 -4.29 11.95
N GLY A 71 8.93 -4.56 10.76
CA GLY A 71 10.06 -3.84 10.18
C GLY A 71 10.01 -3.76 8.66
N LEU A 72 10.96 -3.02 8.06
CA LEU A 72 10.99 -2.72 6.63
C LEU A 72 11.25 -3.98 5.80
N ILE A 73 10.45 -4.19 4.76
CA ILE A 73 10.56 -5.32 3.84
C ILE A 73 11.67 -5.00 2.84
N LEU A 74 12.79 -5.72 2.95
CA LEU A 74 13.95 -5.61 2.06
C LEU A 74 13.95 -6.66 0.95
N GLY A 75 13.14 -7.70 1.08
CA GLY A 75 13.00 -8.74 0.07
C GLY A 75 11.54 -9.16 -0.11
N LEU A 76 11.15 -9.42 -1.34
CA LEU A 76 9.83 -9.94 -1.68
C LEU A 76 9.96 -10.90 -2.85
N ALA A 77 9.29 -12.04 -2.78
CA ALA A 77 9.21 -12.99 -3.88
C ALA A 77 7.84 -13.65 -3.89
N SER A 78 7.17 -13.63 -5.04
CA SER A 78 5.97 -14.43 -5.27
C SER A 78 6.34 -15.88 -5.54
N GLU A 79 5.50 -16.82 -5.13
CA GLU A 79 5.72 -18.25 -5.31
C GLU A 79 5.77 -18.68 -6.78
N ASP A 80 4.99 -18.04 -7.63
CA ASP A 80 5.01 -18.23 -9.09
C ASP A 80 6.28 -17.66 -9.75
N GLY A 81 7.11 -16.93 -9.01
CA GLY A 81 8.34 -16.32 -9.50
C GLY A 81 8.13 -15.07 -10.36
N GLY A 82 6.89 -14.62 -10.58
CA GLY A 82 6.60 -13.45 -11.42
C GLY A 82 7.14 -12.14 -10.86
N THR A 83 7.11 -11.96 -9.54
CA THR A 83 7.56 -10.74 -8.87
C THR A 83 8.64 -11.04 -7.84
N ILE A 84 9.83 -10.46 -8.04
CA ILE A 84 10.97 -10.60 -7.14
C ILE A 84 11.61 -9.24 -6.92
N TYR A 85 11.62 -8.78 -5.67
CA TYR A 85 12.30 -7.56 -5.22
C TYR A 85 13.34 -7.91 -4.16
N PHE A 86 14.55 -7.36 -4.30
CA PHE A 86 15.56 -7.40 -3.25
C PHE A 86 16.27 -6.05 -3.19
N ALA A 87 16.39 -5.51 -1.98
CA ALA A 87 17.14 -4.30 -1.71
C ALA A 87 18.63 -4.56 -1.99
N LYS A 88 19.21 -3.71 -2.83
CA LYS A 88 20.66 -3.72 -3.11
C LYS A 88 21.44 -2.85 -2.14
N LYS A 89 20.82 -1.76 -1.69
CA LYS A 89 21.42 -0.74 -0.82
C LYS A 89 20.32 -0.14 0.06
N VAL A 90 20.65 0.18 1.30
CA VAL A 90 19.79 0.90 2.23
C VAL A 90 20.57 2.11 2.74
N GLU A 91 19.97 3.29 2.60
CA GLU A 91 20.57 4.55 3.04
C GLU A 91 19.61 5.24 4.01
N VAL A 92 20.10 5.58 5.21
CA VAL A 92 19.32 6.32 6.19
C VAL A 92 19.46 7.79 5.90
N ILE A 93 18.47 8.33 5.20
CA ILE A 93 18.35 9.77 4.95
C ILE A 93 17.51 10.37 6.07
N GLN A 94 18.04 11.36 6.78
CA GLN A 94 17.24 12.18 7.69
C GLN A 94 16.47 13.20 6.83
N PRO A 95 15.15 13.05 6.64
CA PRO A 95 14.41 13.97 5.80
C PRO A 95 14.28 15.31 6.53
N LYS A 96 14.40 16.42 5.80
CA LYS A 96 14.07 17.74 6.35
C LYS A 96 12.58 17.75 6.77
N PRO A 97 12.22 18.39 7.89
CA PRO A 97 10.85 18.38 8.42
C PRO A 97 9.79 18.93 7.45
N GLU A 98 10.18 19.70 6.44
CA GLU A 98 9.29 20.18 5.37
C GLU A 98 8.66 19.06 4.53
N VAL A 99 9.33 17.92 4.36
CA VAL A 99 8.82 16.79 3.54
C VAL A 99 7.68 16.04 4.24
N PHE A 100 7.56 16.19 5.56
CA PHE A 100 6.47 15.61 6.36
C PHE A 100 5.21 16.48 6.38
N GLN A 101 5.27 17.70 5.82
CA GLN A 101 4.09 18.54 5.74
C GLN A 101 3.15 17.99 4.66
N LEU A 102 1.95 17.63 5.09
CA LEU A 102 0.86 17.34 4.17
C LEU A 102 0.65 18.57 3.29
N PRO A 103 0.48 18.41 1.96
CA PRO A 103 0.11 19.53 1.11
C PRO A 103 -1.17 20.15 1.69
N LYS A 104 -1.14 21.47 1.90
CA LYS A 104 -2.23 22.23 2.53
C LYS A 104 -3.46 22.23 1.62
N THR A 105 -4.22 21.15 1.61
CA THR A 105 -5.49 21.07 0.89
C THR A 105 -6.61 21.64 1.78
N LYS A 106 -7.36 22.60 1.25
CA LYS A 106 -8.53 23.23 1.92
C LYS A 106 -9.72 22.29 2.15
N LYS A 107 -9.69 21.08 1.57
CA LYS A 107 -10.80 20.12 1.60
C LYS A 107 -10.57 19.08 2.70
N LYS A 108 -11.62 18.82 3.49
CA LYS A 108 -11.60 17.82 4.56
C LYS A 108 -11.23 16.44 3.99
N PRO A 109 -10.39 15.64 4.70
CA PRO A 109 -10.14 14.26 4.29
C PRO A 109 -11.45 13.48 4.29
N LEU A 110 -11.81 12.94 3.14
CA LEU A 110 -12.99 12.08 2.99
C LEU A 110 -12.53 10.62 3.03
N LYS A 111 -13.30 9.75 3.69
CA LYS A 111 -13.08 8.30 3.54
C LYS A 111 -13.49 7.90 2.13
N THR A 112 -12.77 6.94 1.54
CA THR A 112 -13.09 6.44 0.20
C THR A 112 -14.50 5.89 0.09
N ALA A 113 -15.06 5.31 1.15
CA ALA A 113 -16.45 4.86 1.19
C ALA A 113 -17.45 6.03 1.05
N GLU A 114 -17.28 7.07 1.87
CA GLU A 114 -18.14 8.27 1.84
C GLU A 114 -18.01 9.02 0.52
N PHE A 115 -16.79 9.08 -0.03
CA PHE A 115 -16.53 9.71 -1.32
C PHE A 115 -17.21 8.99 -2.48
N ARG A 116 -17.19 7.65 -2.48
CA ARG A 116 -17.92 6.84 -3.47
C ARG A 116 -19.43 7.03 -3.35
N GLU A 117 -19.96 7.10 -2.12
CA GLU A 117 -21.40 7.32 -1.90
C GLU A 117 -21.83 8.72 -2.38
N GLN A 118 -21.03 9.75 -2.12
CA GLN A 118 -21.31 11.11 -2.59
C GLN A 118 -21.34 11.18 -4.13
N LEU A 119 -20.35 10.57 -4.80
CA LEU A 119 -20.31 10.50 -6.26
C LEU A 119 -21.46 9.64 -6.83
N ALA A 120 -21.85 8.55 -6.16
CA ALA A 120 -22.98 7.73 -6.56
C ALA A 120 -24.33 8.45 -6.41
N LYS A 121 -24.50 9.24 -5.34
CA LYS A 121 -25.71 10.08 -5.17
C LYS A 121 -25.79 11.19 -6.22
N GLN A 122 -24.66 11.80 -6.56
CA GLN A 122 -24.62 12.95 -7.47
C GLN A 122 -24.63 12.55 -8.95
N TYR A 123 -23.92 11.48 -9.32
CA TYR A 123 -23.71 11.09 -10.72
C TYR A 123 -24.15 9.66 -11.04
N GLY A 124 -24.50 8.84 -10.05
CA GLY A 124 -24.84 7.42 -10.23
C GLY A 124 -26.16 7.15 -10.96
N LYS A 125 -26.99 8.18 -11.20
CA LYS A 125 -28.20 8.07 -12.03
C LYS A 125 -27.89 8.08 -13.52
N GLU A 126 -26.76 8.67 -13.92
CA GLU A 126 -26.40 8.83 -15.32
C GLU A 126 -25.45 7.71 -15.78
N LYS A 127 -25.64 7.22 -17.01
CA LYS A 127 -24.86 6.09 -17.57
C LYS A 127 -23.35 6.39 -17.57
N TRP A 128 -22.96 7.63 -17.85
CA TRP A 128 -21.57 8.06 -17.83
C TRP A 128 -21.01 8.17 -16.40
N GLY A 129 -21.83 8.55 -15.41
CA GLY A 129 -21.42 8.60 -14.01
C GLY A 129 -21.19 7.20 -13.41
N LYS A 130 -21.98 6.20 -13.83
CA LYS A 130 -21.71 4.78 -13.50
C LYS A 130 -20.40 4.29 -14.11
N ALA A 131 -20.15 4.59 -15.39
CA ALA A 131 -18.89 4.23 -16.07
C ALA A 131 -17.68 4.90 -15.41
N MET A 132 -17.83 6.15 -14.98
CA MET A 132 -16.80 6.92 -14.29
C MET A 132 -16.46 6.35 -12.91
N LEU A 133 -17.45 5.92 -12.13
CA LEU A 133 -17.24 5.23 -10.86
C LEU A 133 -16.50 3.91 -11.05
N LEU A 134 -16.87 3.15 -12.09
CA LEU A 134 -16.21 1.89 -12.43
C LEU A 134 -14.74 2.09 -12.81
N ASN A 135 -14.45 3.09 -13.66
CA ASN A 135 -13.10 3.35 -14.15
C ASN A 135 -12.15 3.89 -13.06
N ASN A 136 -12.66 4.67 -12.10
CA ASN A 136 -11.84 5.30 -11.07
C ASN A 136 -11.71 4.50 -9.77
N PHE A 137 -12.65 3.60 -9.48
CA PHE A 137 -12.70 2.85 -8.22
C PHE A 137 -12.77 1.32 -8.40
N GLY A 138 -12.81 0.82 -9.64
CA GLY A 138 -12.99 -0.60 -9.92
C GLY A 138 -14.42 -1.08 -9.66
N GLY A 139 -14.82 -2.15 -10.36
CA GLY A 139 -16.07 -2.85 -10.08
C GLY A 139 -16.03 -3.49 -8.70
N VAL A 140 -17.08 -3.27 -7.91
CA VAL A 140 -17.34 -4.08 -6.71
C VAL A 140 -17.99 -5.35 -7.23
N ASN A 141 -17.36 -6.49 -7.00
CA ASN A 141 -18.13 -7.68 -6.65
C ASN A 141 -18.34 -7.65 -5.15
#